data_AF-A0A4W3I467-F1
#
_entry.id   AF-A0A4W3I467-F1
#
_cell.length_a   1.000
_cell.length_b   1.000
_cell.length_c   1.000
_cell.angle_alpha   90.00
_cell.angle_beta   90.00
_cell.angle_gamma   90.00
#
_symmetry.space_group_name_H-M   'P 1'
#
loop_
_entity.id
_entity.type
_entity.pdbx_description
1 polymer ?
#
loop_
_entity_poly.entity_id
_entity_poly.type
_entity_poly.pdbx_seq_one_letter_code
_entity_poly.pdbx_strand_id
1 'polypeptide(L)'
;MRGAALLLAAQWVWSAALAVARPGAEAESEAEIEVVEYRQRDSGGGLVPANTSLRLHGSFAGAGMSVAAEGKLLQFHPLWLCNTSEDEQQDYIFVSMVKLESPDRDPHPCLSLFNKAKFAIQRGATAVIFDVTDDQTAADQLKENEEELLSRPVILVRGNDAAQLMRVINTNGEAVVRIHVKGSTLGRVSSHSPSPGLKHPGFLGCSA
;
A
#
# COMPACT_ATOMS: atom_id res chain seq x y z
N MET A 1 -50.23 -54.72 31.07
CA MET A 1 -50.69 -54.03 29.85
C MET A 1 -50.67 -52.53 30.09
N ARG A 2 -49.98 -51.78 29.22
CA ARG A 2 -50.07 -50.31 28.98
C ARG A 2 -49.62 -49.38 30.13
N GLY A 3 -48.74 -48.40 29.96
CA GLY A 3 -48.14 -47.85 28.74
C GLY A 3 -46.90 -46.99 29.02
N ALA A 4 -46.01 -47.01 28.03
CA ALA A 4 -44.82 -46.18 27.85
C ALA A 4 -45.23 -44.71 27.66
N ALA A 5 -44.58 -43.75 28.33
CA ALA A 5 -43.34 -43.07 27.96
C ALA A 5 -43.53 -41.86 27.01
N LEU A 6 -42.69 -40.85 27.29
CA LEU A 6 -42.21 -39.76 26.43
C LEU A 6 -43.02 -38.45 26.34
N LEU A 7 -42.59 -37.54 27.22
CA LEU A 7 -42.39 -36.11 26.97
C LEU A 7 -41.77 -35.84 25.60
N LEU A 8 -42.35 -34.92 24.82
CA LEU A 8 -41.61 -34.13 23.83
C LEU A 8 -42.20 -32.71 23.76
N ALA A 9 -41.61 -31.81 24.55
CA ALA A 9 -41.69 -30.37 24.31
C ALA A 9 -40.68 -30.03 23.21
N ALA A 10 -41.13 -29.91 21.96
CA ALA A 10 -40.30 -29.39 20.89
C ALA A 10 -40.38 -27.86 20.89
N GLN A 11 -39.40 -27.25 21.54
CA GLN A 11 -39.16 -25.82 21.56
C GLN A 11 -38.75 -25.34 20.16
N TRP A 12 -39.36 -24.25 19.73
CA TRP A 12 -39.04 -23.56 18.49
C TRP A 12 -37.75 -22.76 18.69
N VAL A 13 -36.62 -23.31 18.28
CA VAL A 13 -35.36 -22.56 18.24
C VAL A 13 -35.36 -21.69 16.99
N TRP A 14 -35.59 -20.39 17.17
CA TRP A 14 -35.34 -19.39 16.12
C TRP A 14 -33.85 -19.10 16.09
N SER A 15 -33.13 -19.69 15.15
CA SER A 15 -31.74 -19.30 14.87
C SER A 15 -31.73 -17.96 14.15
N ALA A 16 -31.64 -16.86 14.90
CA ALA A 16 -31.23 -15.58 14.37
C ALA A 16 -29.73 -15.64 14.09
N ALA A 17 -29.36 -15.83 12.82
CA ALA A 17 -27.98 -15.64 12.38
C ALA A 17 -27.67 -14.13 12.43
N LEU A 18 -27.06 -13.67 13.52
CA LEU A 18 -26.39 -12.36 13.50
C LEU A 18 -25.18 -12.48 12.57
N ALA A 19 -25.30 -11.88 11.38
CA ALA A 19 -24.15 -11.57 10.57
C ALA A 19 -23.28 -10.58 11.35
N VAL A 20 -22.17 -11.06 11.91
CA VAL A 20 -21.10 -10.20 12.40
C VAL A 20 -20.53 -9.47 11.19
N ALA A 21 -20.91 -8.21 11.01
CA ALA A 21 -20.20 -7.32 10.12
C ALA A 21 -18.77 -7.15 10.68
N ARG A 22 -17.78 -7.73 10.01
CA ARG A 22 -16.36 -7.43 10.26
C ARG A 22 -16.14 -5.94 9.93
N PRO A 23 -15.75 -5.10 10.89
CA PRO A 23 -15.22 -3.79 10.56
C PRO A 23 -13.80 -3.97 9.98
N GLY A 24 -13.47 -3.19 8.96
CA GLY A 24 -12.08 -2.98 8.54
C GLY A 24 -11.55 -3.90 7.45
N ALA A 25 -12.23 -4.01 6.32
CA ALA A 25 -11.48 -4.06 5.05
C ALA A 25 -11.30 -2.59 4.63
N GLU A 26 -10.31 -1.92 5.24
CA GLU A 26 -9.82 -0.64 4.74
C GLU A 26 -9.45 -0.86 3.28
N ALA A 27 -10.08 -0.10 2.37
CA ALA A 27 -9.88 -0.27 0.95
C ALA A 27 -8.40 0.02 0.64
N GLU A 28 -7.62 -1.04 0.46
CA GLU A 28 -6.22 -0.96 0.04
C GLU A 28 -6.17 -0.12 -1.23
N SER A 29 -5.55 1.05 -1.15
CA SER A 29 -5.53 1.98 -2.29
C SER A 29 -4.65 1.38 -3.38
N GLU A 30 -5.23 1.15 -4.56
CA GLU A 30 -4.55 0.49 -5.67
C GLU A 30 -3.54 1.44 -6.34
N ALA A 31 -2.36 0.91 -6.66
CA ALA A 31 -1.32 1.58 -7.42
C ALA A 31 -1.16 0.90 -8.80
N GLU A 32 -1.07 1.70 -9.86
CA GLU A 32 -0.64 1.22 -11.18
C GLU A 32 0.84 1.52 -11.35
N ILE A 33 1.62 0.51 -11.70
CA ILE A 33 3.07 0.61 -11.86
C ILE A 33 3.37 0.40 -13.34
N GLU A 34 3.82 1.45 -14.02
CA GLU A 34 4.29 1.38 -15.40
C GLU A 34 5.81 1.29 -15.43
N VAL A 35 6.34 0.28 -16.12
CA VAL A 35 7.78 0.04 -16.27
C VAL A 35 8.17 0.24 -17.73
N VAL A 36 9.09 1.18 -17.96
CA VAL A 36 9.67 1.50 -19.26
C VAL A 36 11.10 1.01 -19.30
N GLU A 37 11.36 -0.07 -20.03
CA GLU A 37 12.71 -0.58 -20.28
C GLU A 37 13.46 0.33 -21.28
N TYR A 38 14.76 0.49 -21.08
CA TYR A 38 15.68 1.17 -21.99
C TYR A 38 16.74 0.19 -22.47
N ARG A 39 17.02 0.22 -23.78
CA ARG A 39 18.01 -0.63 -24.43
C ARG A 39 19.05 0.22 -25.15
N GLN A 40 20.27 -0.29 -25.21
CA GLN A 40 21.34 0.29 -26.02
C GLN A 40 20.93 0.25 -27.50
N ARG A 41 21.21 1.32 -28.24
CA ARG A 41 21.03 1.31 -29.69
C ARG A 41 22.20 0.57 -30.33
N ASP A 42 21.92 -0.44 -31.17
CA ASP A 42 22.90 -1.34 -31.79
C ASP A 42 24.07 -0.63 -32.53
N SER A 43 23.92 0.64 -32.89
CA SER A 43 24.90 1.43 -33.66
C SER A 43 25.72 2.43 -32.82
N GLY A 44 25.89 2.20 -31.51
CA GLY A 44 26.64 3.10 -30.62
C GLY A 44 25.89 4.40 -30.27
N GLY A 45 24.57 4.42 -30.49
CA GLY A 45 23.70 5.49 -30.01
C GLY A 45 23.29 5.23 -28.56
N GLY A 46 23.00 6.29 -27.81
CA GLY A 46 22.57 6.19 -26.41
C GLY A 46 21.29 5.35 -26.19
N LEU A 47 20.90 5.25 -24.92
CA LEU A 47 19.73 4.48 -24.48
C LEU A 47 18.45 4.97 -25.16
N VAL A 48 17.66 4.02 -25.68
CA VAL A 48 16.33 4.27 -26.24
C VAL A 48 15.28 3.49 -25.46
N PRO A 49 14.09 4.07 -25.19
CA PRO A 49 13.01 3.35 -24.52
C PRO A 49 12.48 2.25 -25.44
N ALA A 50 12.09 1.12 -24.86
CA ALA A 50 11.39 0.06 -25.55
C ALA A 50 10.02 0.55 -26.05
N ASN A 51 9.56 0.00 -27.16
CA ASN A 51 8.29 0.39 -27.78
C ASN A 51 7.06 0.00 -26.93
N THR A 52 7.24 -0.86 -25.93
CA THR A 52 6.19 -1.37 -25.05
C THR A 52 6.58 -1.14 -23.60
N SER A 53 5.68 -0.52 -22.82
CA SER A 53 5.78 -0.48 -21.37
C SER A 53 5.04 -1.67 -20.75
N LEU A 54 5.55 -2.13 -19.61
CA LEU A 54 4.93 -3.17 -18.81
C LEU A 54 4.05 -2.50 -17.74
N ARG A 55 2.80 -2.93 -17.61
CA ARG A 55 1.89 -2.42 -16.57
C ARG A 55 1.64 -3.51 -15.53
N LEU A 56 1.87 -3.15 -14.27
CA LEU A 56 1.75 -4.02 -13.10
C LEU A 56 0.84 -3.36 -12.07
N HIS A 57 0.33 -4.16 -11.15
CA HIS A 57 -0.49 -3.68 -10.05
C HIS A 57 0.23 -3.83 -8.71
N GLY A 58 -0.04 -2.89 -7.82
CA GLY A 58 0.37 -2.95 -6.42
C GLY A 58 -0.63 -2.21 -5.56
N SER A 59 -0.31 -2.08 -4.28
CA SER A 59 -1.12 -1.34 -3.32
C SER A 59 -0.28 -0.39 -2.49
N PHE A 60 -0.83 0.78 -2.16
CA PHE A 60 -0.20 1.69 -1.21
C PHE A 60 -0.29 1.09 0.20
N ALA A 61 0.86 1.01 0.89
CA ALA A 61 0.96 0.36 2.19
C ALA A 61 0.31 1.14 3.35
N GLY A 62 -0.12 2.39 3.13
CA GLY A 62 -0.61 3.29 4.18
C GLY A 62 0.47 3.97 5.02
N ALA A 63 1.68 3.40 5.08
CA ALA A 63 2.85 4.00 5.76
C ALA A 63 3.46 5.21 5.04
N GLY A 64 3.13 5.43 3.77
CA GLY A 64 3.65 6.53 2.96
C GLY A 64 2.55 7.24 2.16
N MET A 65 2.86 8.45 1.70
CA MET A 65 1.94 9.25 0.89
C MET A 65 1.47 8.51 -0.37
N SER A 66 0.16 8.53 -0.64
CA SER A 66 -0.41 7.99 -1.88
C SER A 66 -0.27 8.97 -3.04
N VAL A 67 0.95 9.15 -3.52
CA VAL A 67 1.31 10.10 -4.59
C VAL A 67 2.03 9.40 -5.73
N ALA A 68 1.98 10.01 -6.92
CA ALA A 68 2.74 9.55 -8.07
C ALA A 68 4.25 9.74 -7.84
N ALA A 69 5.05 8.87 -8.44
CA ALA A 69 6.51 8.94 -8.38
C ALA A 69 7.13 8.35 -9.65
N GLU A 70 8.33 8.79 -9.99
CA GLU A 70 9.09 8.30 -11.14
C GLU A 70 10.58 8.20 -10.79
N GLY A 71 11.26 7.16 -11.28
CA GLY A 71 12.69 7.02 -11.10
C GLY A 71 13.25 5.75 -11.73
N LYS A 72 14.58 5.63 -11.78
CA LYS A 72 15.27 4.42 -12.23
C LYS A 72 14.97 3.25 -11.29
N LEU A 73 14.61 2.10 -11.82
CA LEU A 73 14.37 0.90 -11.03
C LEU A 73 15.69 0.32 -10.52
N LEU A 74 15.87 0.23 -9.21
CA LEU A 74 17.06 -0.37 -8.60
C LEU A 74 16.65 -1.39 -7.54
N GLN A 75 17.24 -2.58 -7.61
CA GLN A 75 17.03 -3.63 -6.61
C GLN A 75 18.00 -3.49 -5.45
N PHE A 76 17.49 -3.61 -4.23
CA PHE A 76 18.30 -3.69 -3.03
C PHE A 76 17.98 -4.93 -2.22
N HIS A 77 19.02 -5.49 -1.61
CA HIS A 77 18.86 -6.53 -0.61
C HIS A 77 18.27 -5.92 0.68
N PRO A 78 17.38 -6.61 1.42
CA PRO A 78 16.83 -6.09 2.68
C PRO A 78 17.88 -5.65 3.71
N LEU A 79 19.08 -6.24 3.65
CA LEU A 79 20.23 -5.90 4.51
C LEU A 79 20.97 -4.62 4.09
N TRP A 80 20.88 -4.22 2.82
CA TRP A 80 21.47 -2.96 2.35
C TRP A 80 20.84 -1.75 3.06
N LEU A 81 19.54 -1.87 3.39
CA LEU A 81 18.79 -0.89 4.18
C LEU A 81 19.13 -0.92 5.68
N CYS A 82 20.08 -1.75 6.12
CA CYS A 82 20.58 -1.75 7.49
C CYS A 82 21.91 -1.01 7.63
N ASN A 83 22.70 -0.95 6.56
CA ASN A 83 24.02 -0.36 6.60
C ASN A 83 23.88 1.15 6.68
N THR A 84 24.51 1.84 7.64
CA THR A 84 24.42 3.30 7.82
C THR A 84 25.56 4.08 7.14
N SER A 85 26.52 3.41 6.50
CA SER A 85 27.61 4.12 5.82
C SER A 85 27.08 4.96 4.64
N GLU A 86 27.55 6.19 4.52
CA GLU A 86 27.15 7.16 3.50
C GLU A 86 27.80 6.88 2.13
N ASP A 87 28.79 5.98 2.08
CA ASP A 87 29.63 5.72 0.90
C ASP A 87 28.90 5.05 -0.29
N GLU A 88 27.66 4.60 -0.10
CA GLU A 88 26.83 3.93 -1.12
C GLU A 88 25.64 4.81 -1.57
N GLN A 89 25.77 6.13 -1.51
CA GLN A 89 24.72 7.04 -1.95
C GLN A 89 24.47 6.86 -3.47
N GLN A 90 23.27 6.38 -3.81
CA GLN A 90 22.83 6.25 -5.19
C GLN A 90 22.40 7.60 -5.78
N ASP A 91 22.32 7.70 -7.11
CA ASP A 91 21.74 8.88 -7.77
C ASP A 91 20.34 9.16 -7.23
N TYR A 92 20.05 10.39 -6.79
CA TYR A 92 18.83 10.79 -6.06
C TYR A 92 17.48 10.61 -6.80
N ILE A 93 17.44 9.96 -7.97
CA ILE A 93 16.24 9.79 -8.79
C ILE A 93 16.03 8.31 -9.13
N PHE A 94 15.80 7.51 -8.09
CA PHE A 94 15.53 6.08 -8.22
C PHE A 94 14.28 5.63 -7.45
N VAL A 95 13.75 4.47 -7.84
CA VAL A 95 12.73 3.71 -7.13
C VAL A 95 13.40 2.48 -6.56
N SER A 96 13.36 2.34 -5.24
CA SER A 96 13.92 1.18 -4.53
C SER A 96 12.99 -0.01 -4.63
N MET A 97 13.48 -1.15 -5.11
CA MET A 97 12.75 -2.42 -5.13
C MET A 97 13.45 -3.41 -4.19
N VAL A 98 12.70 -3.92 -3.22
CA VAL A 98 13.22 -4.85 -2.21
C VAL A 98 12.34 -6.07 -2.16
N LYS A 99 12.94 -7.24 -2.37
CA LYS A 99 12.27 -8.51 -2.13
C LYS A 99 12.45 -8.92 -0.68
N LEU A 100 11.36 -9.07 0.06
CA LEU A 100 11.38 -9.54 1.44
C LEU A 100 11.60 -11.04 1.49
N GLU A 101 12.30 -11.48 2.54
CA GLU A 101 12.38 -12.89 2.89
C GLU A 101 11.24 -13.28 3.82
N SER A 102 10.97 -14.58 3.91
CA SER A 102 10.02 -15.10 4.89
C SER A 102 10.49 -14.77 6.32
N PRO A 103 9.58 -14.41 7.24
CA PRO A 103 9.91 -14.12 8.64
C PRO A 103 10.65 -15.27 9.35
N ASP A 104 10.43 -16.51 8.92
CA ASP A 104 11.13 -17.68 9.47
C ASP A 104 12.62 -17.73 9.08
N ARG A 105 12.98 -17.10 7.96
CA ARG A 105 14.36 -17.04 7.44
C ARG A 105 15.14 -15.84 7.97
N ASP A 106 14.44 -14.72 8.22
CA ASP A 106 15.00 -13.55 8.89
C ASP A 106 14.21 -13.22 10.18
N PRO A 107 14.36 -14.02 11.24
CA PRO A 107 13.59 -13.84 12.49
C PRO A 107 14.03 -12.62 13.30
N HIS A 108 15.18 -12.01 12.98
CA HIS A 108 15.74 -10.87 13.72
C HIS A 108 16.19 -9.78 12.74
N PRO A 109 15.25 -9.11 12.06
CA PRO A 109 15.58 -8.06 11.13
C PRO A 109 16.28 -6.90 11.84
N CYS A 110 17.30 -6.33 11.20
CA CYS A 110 18.11 -5.24 11.76
C CYS A 110 17.30 -3.97 12.12
N LEU A 111 16.15 -3.76 11.46
CA LEU A 111 15.28 -2.59 11.51
C LEU A 111 13.87 -3.06 11.18
N SER A 112 12.86 -2.38 11.73
CA SER A 112 11.46 -2.57 11.30
C SER A 112 11.29 -2.24 9.82
N LEU A 113 10.28 -2.84 9.19
CA LEU A 113 10.00 -2.62 7.77
C LEU A 113 9.72 -1.13 7.45
N PHE A 114 9.02 -0.43 8.36
CA PHE A 114 8.83 1.02 8.28
C PHE A 114 10.16 1.77 8.26
N ASN A 115 11.07 1.45 9.17
CA ASN A 115 12.38 2.12 9.25
C ASN A 115 13.26 1.80 8.05
N LYS A 116 13.17 0.60 7.47
CA LYS A 116 13.80 0.28 6.18
C LYS A 116 13.30 1.18 5.05
N ALA A 117 11.98 1.39 4.96
CA ALA A 117 11.38 2.30 3.98
C ALA A 117 11.83 3.75 4.17
N LYS A 118 11.76 4.24 5.42
CA LYS A 118 12.25 5.57 5.82
C LYS A 118 13.70 5.78 5.41
N PHE A 119 14.55 4.79 5.66
CA PHE A 119 15.96 4.84 5.35
C PHE A 119 16.25 4.84 3.84
N ALA A 120 15.52 4.06 3.06
CA ALA A 120 15.59 4.12 1.59
C ALA A 120 15.26 5.53 1.06
N ILE A 121 14.22 6.17 1.62
CA ILE A 121 13.82 7.53 1.25
C ILE A 121 14.88 8.56 1.63
N GLN A 122 15.49 8.43 2.82
CA GLN A 122 16.59 9.29 3.25
C GLN A 122 17.81 9.18 2.32
N ARG A 123 18.00 8.03 1.67
CA ARG A 123 19.01 7.81 0.63
C ARG A 123 18.63 8.30 -0.76
N GLY A 124 17.50 8.98 -0.91
CA GLY A 124 17.07 9.57 -2.17
C GLY A 124 16.10 8.71 -2.98
N ALA A 125 15.58 7.61 -2.43
CA ALA A 125 14.52 6.88 -3.10
C ALA A 125 13.28 7.77 -3.26
N THR A 126 12.81 7.91 -4.49
CA THR A 126 11.58 8.64 -4.84
C THR A 126 10.32 7.83 -4.50
N ALA A 127 10.46 6.51 -4.40
CA ALA A 127 9.47 5.55 -3.95
C ALA A 127 10.15 4.27 -3.47
N VAL A 128 9.44 3.50 -2.64
CA VAL A 128 9.88 2.18 -2.17
C VAL A 128 8.84 1.14 -2.55
N ILE A 129 9.27 0.07 -3.22
CA ILE A 129 8.46 -1.08 -3.60
C ILE A 129 8.96 -2.29 -2.81
N PHE A 130 8.07 -2.92 -2.04
CA PHE A 130 8.34 -4.20 -1.41
C PHE A 130 7.64 -5.32 -2.17
N ASP A 131 8.41 -6.30 -2.64
CA ASP A 131 7.88 -7.61 -2.99
C ASP A 131 7.64 -8.40 -1.70
N VAL A 132 6.37 -8.54 -1.36
CA VAL A 132 5.89 -9.18 -0.13
C VAL A 132 5.34 -10.58 -0.40
N THR A 133 5.73 -11.20 -1.53
CA THR A 133 5.29 -12.55 -1.90
C THR A 133 5.62 -13.59 -0.81
N ASP A 134 6.78 -13.46 -0.18
CA ASP A 134 7.28 -14.39 0.83
C ASP A 134 7.01 -13.94 2.28
N ASP A 135 6.49 -12.71 2.49
CA ASP A 135 6.08 -12.16 3.80
C ASP A 135 4.72 -11.45 3.72
N GLN A 136 3.64 -12.17 4.03
CA GLN A 136 2.28 -11.62 3.98
C GLN A 136 1.96 -10.64 5.12
N THR A 137 2.79 -10.63 6.19
CA THR A 137 2.58 -9.79 7.38
C THR A 137 3.14 -8.37 7.20
N ALA A 138 3.92 -8.14 6.14
CA ALA A 138 4.56 -6.87 5.82
C ALA A 138 3.60 -5.66 5.80
N ALA A 139 2.36 -5.85 5.35
CA ALA A 139 1.37 -4.78 5.33
C ALA A 139 1.01 -4.31 6.75
N ASP A 140 0.85 -5.24 7.69
CA ASP A 140 0.53 -4.94 9.09
C ASP A 140 1.74 -4.31 9.79
N GLN A 141 2.95 -4.84 9.57
CA GLN A 141 4.21 -4.29 10.11
C GLN A 141 4.43 -2.82 9.71
N LEU A 142 4.03 -2.44 8.50
CA LEU A 142 4.14 -1.06 8.02
C LEU A 142 3.13 -0.12 8.70
N LYS A 143 1.99 -0.66 9.15
CA LYS A 143 0.96 0.10 9.87
C LYS A 143 1.27 0.27 11.35
N GLU A 144 2.16 -0.52 11.94
CA GLU A 144 2.50 -0.41 13.38
C GLU A 144 3.00 0.98 13.81
N ASN A 145 3.46 1.83 12.87
CA ASN A 145 3.89 3.20 13.13
C ASN A 145 2.90 4.23 12.57
N GLU A 146 1.63 4.19 13.00
CA GLU A 146 0.55 5.07 12.50
C GLU A 146 0.79 6.57 12.76
N GLU A 147 1.69 6.92 13.67
CA GLU A 147 1.97 8.33 14.04
C GLU A 147 2.84 9.07 13.01
N GLU A 148 3.60 8.36 12.16
CA GLU A 148 4.49 8.95 11.17
C GLU A 148 4.13 8.51 9.75
N LEU A 149 3.83 9.47 8.88
CA LEU A 149 3.61 9.22 7.45
C LEU A 149 4.86 9.58 6.65
N LEU A 150 5.38 8.63 5.87
CA LEU A 150 6.53 8.86 5.00
C LEU A 150 6.17 9.77 3.81
N SER A 151 7.05 10.69 3.45
CA SER A 151 6.85 11.70 2.40
C SER A 151 6.84 11.14 0.97
N ARG A 152 7.27 9.89 0.79
CA ARG A 152 7.31 9.18 -0.50
C ARG A 152 6.40 7.94 -0.43
N PRO A 153 5.89 7.48 -1.58
CA PRO A 153 5.02 6.31 -1.62
C PRO A 153 5.77 5.03 -1.25
N VAL A 154 5.10 4.18 -0.49
CA VAL A 154 5.50 2.80 -0.19
C VAL A 154 4.46 1.87 -0.81
N ILE A 155 4.89 1.04 -1.75
CA ILE A 155 4.03 0.15 -2.54
C ILE A 155 4.34 -1.30 -2.21
N LEU A 156 3.29 -2.11 -2.10
CA LEU A 156 3.39 -3.56 -1.97
C LEU A 156 3.05 -4.22 -3.31
N VAL A 157 3.88 -5.16 -3.74
CA VAL A 157 3.63 -6.01 -4.92
C VAL A 157 3.75 -7.47 -4.52
N ARG A 158 3.01 -8.35 -5.23
CA ARG A 158 2.93 -9.78 -4.90
C ARG A 158 2.86 -10.64 -6.15
N GLY A 159 3.29 -11.90 -6.02
CA GLY A 159 3.02 -12.96 -6.98
C GLY A 159 3.54 -12.65 -8.39
N ASN A 160 2.67 -12.73 -9.39
CA ASN A 160 3.06 -12.56 -10.79
C ASN A 160 3.62 -11.17 -11.08
N ASP A 161 3.04 -10.11 -10.50
CA ASP A 161 3.46 -8.74 -10.78
C ASP A 161 4.84 -8.45 -10.19
N ALA A 162 5.11 -8.95 -8.98
CA ALA A 162 6.43 -8.94 -8.39
C ALA A 162 7.45 -9.72 -9.23
N ALA A 163 7.09 -10.92 -9.70
CA ALA A 163 7.95 -11.73 -10.55
C ALA A 163 8.25 -11.06 -11.91
N GLN A 164 7.29 -10.32 -12.47
CA GLN A 164 7.50 -9.54 -13.69
C GLN A 164 8.46 -8.36 -13.44
N LEU A 165 8.30 -7.63 -12.34
CA LEU A 165 9.21 -6.54 -11.96
C LEU A 165 10.65 -7.07 -11.77
N MET A 166 10.81 -8.20 -11.09
CA MET A 166 12.09 -8.87 -10.91
C MET A 166 12.74 -9.34 -12.22
N ARG A 167 11.94 -9.78 -13.20
CA ARG A 167 12.47 -10.16 -14.52
C ARG A 167 13.08 -8.95 -15.25
N VAL A 168 12.46 -7.78 -15.14
CA VAL A 168 13.00 -6.55 -15.74
C VAL A 168 14.36 -6.23 -15.13
N ILE A 169 14.47 -6.28 -13.81
CA ILE A 169 15.73 -6.01 -13.07
C ILE A 169 16.85 -6.99 -13.47
N ASN A 170 16.52 -8.27 -13.63
CA ASN A 170 17.50 -9.30 -13.97
C ASN A 170 17.92 -9.28 -15.45
N THR A 171 17.19 -8.57 -16.29
CA THR A 171 17.59 -8.33 -17.67
C THR A 171 18.56 -7.14 -17.63
N ASN A 172 19.80 -7.28 -18.11
CA ASN A 172 20.90 -6.29 -18.00
C ASN A 172 20.63 -4.89 -18.64
N GLY A 173 19.37 -4.50 -18.87
CA GLY A 173 18.94 -3.18 -19.32
C GLY A 173 18.61 -2.25 -18.16
N GLU A 174 18.48 -0.96 -18.47
CA GLU A 174 17.99 0.03 -17.51
C GLU A 174 16.47 0.11 -17.60
N ALA A 175 15.78 0.36 -16.49
CA ALA A 175 14.34 0.58 -16.51
C ALA A 175 13.97 1.80 -15.68
N VAL A 176 12.95 2.53 -16.13
CA VAL A 176 12.31 3.61 -15.36
C VAL A 176 10.93 3.14 -14.95
N VAL A 177 10.59 3.33 -13.68
CA VAL A 177 9.25 3.08 -13.15
C VAL A 177 8.50 4.38 -13.00
N ARG A 178 7.21 4.36 -13.35
CA ARG A 178 6.23 5.40 -13.08
C ARG A 178 5.10 4.80 -12.24
N ILE A 179 4.91 5.35 -11.06
CA ILE A 179 3.83 4.98 -10.15
C ILE A 179 2.69 5.97 -10.36
N HIS A 180 1.52 5.43 -10.69
CA HIS A 180 0.29 6.18 -10.86
C HIS A 180 -0.68 5.84 -9.72
N VAL A 181 -1.36 6.87 -9.22
CA VAL A 181 -2.44 6.70 -8.24
C VAL A 181 -3.72 6.40 -9.04
N LYS A 182 -4.26 5.18 -8.92
CA LYS A 182 -5.61 4.92 -9.46
C LYS A 182 -6.61 5.63 -8.55
N GLY A 183 -7.38 6.55 -9.13
CA GLY A 183 -8.19 7.51 -8.38
C GLY A 183 -9.10 6.83 -7.37
N SER A 184 -8.88 7.12 -6.09
CA SER A 184 -10.00 7.30 -5.18
C SER A 184 -10.85 8.40 -5.81
N THR A 185 -12.10 8.08 -6.15
CA THR A 185 -13.11 9.10 -6.40
C THR A 185 -12.95 10.15 -5.31
N LEU A 186 -12.57 11.38 -5.68
CA LEU A 186 -12.57 12.51 -4.78
C LEU A 186 -13.84 12.39 -3.94
N GLY A 187 -13.67 12.28 -2.63
CA GLY A 187 -14.76 12.55 -1.71
C GLY A 187 -15.32 13.90 -2.12
N ARG A 188 -16.47 13.89 -2.81
CA ARG A 188 -17.33 15.04 -2.94
C ARG A 188 -17.53 15.49 -1.51
N VAL A 189 -16.86 16.58 -1.13
CA VAL A 189 -17.18 17.28 0.10
C VAL A 189 -18.68 17.52 -0.01
N SER A 190 -19.46 16.73 0.74
CA SER A 190 -20.86 17.01 0.98
C SER A 190 -20.84 18.34 1.70
N SER A 191 -20.96 19.41 0.91
CA SER A 191 -21.33 20.72 1.37
C SER A 191 -22.65 20.52 2.11
N HIS A 192 -22.55 20.39 3.43
CA HIS A 192 -23.68 20.54 4.31
C HIS A 192 -24.20 21.96 4.06
N SER A 193 -25.24 22.04 3.22
CA SER A 193 -26.08 23.22 3.12
C SER A 193 -26.70 23.46 4.50
N PRO A 194 -26.52 24.63 5.12
CA PRO A 194 -27.31 24.97 6.30
C PRO A 194 -28.65 25.51 5.82
N SER A 195 -29.74 24.87 6.23
CA SER A 195 -31.10 25.45 6.20
C SER A 195 -32.00 24.66 7.17
N PRO A 196 -33.05 25.25 7.76
CA PRO A 196 -33.50 26.65 7.75
C PRO A 196 -33.62 27.24 9.18
N GLY A 197 -33.85 28.56 9.24
CA GLY A 197 -33.90 29.35 10.45
C GLY A 197 -34.97 28.96 11.48
N LEU A 198 -34.59 29.09 12.75
CA LEU A 198 -35.51 29.14 13.88
C LEU A 198 -36.34 30.43 13.80
N LYS A 199 -37.66 30.25 13.65
CA LYS A 199 -38.65 31.30 13.91
C LYS A 199 -38.77 31.49 15.42
N HIS A 200 -38.48 32.69 15.92
CA HIS A 200 -38.95 33.12 17.23
C HIS A 200 -40.36 33.71 17.10
N PRO A 201 -41.35 33.24 17.87
CA PRO A 201 -42.60 33.96 18.05
C PRO A 201 -42.38 35.07 19.09
N GLY A 202 -42.85 36.27 18.76
CA GLY A 202 -42.95 37.37 19.72
C GLY A 202 -43.94 37.04 20.83
N PHE A 203 -43.64 37.48 22.04
CA PHE A 203 -44.63 37.63 23.10
C PHE A 203 -44.49 39.01 23.73
N LEU A 204 -45.65 39.66 23.86
CA LEU A 204 -45.90 40.98 24.39
C LEU A 204 -45.50 41.11 25.87
N GLY A 205 -44.92 42.27 26.20
CA GLY A 205 -45.37 43.21 27.24
C GLY A 205 -45.47 42.76 28.71
N CYS A 206 -44.82 43.52 29.59
CA CYS A 206 -45.50 44.22 30.70
C CYS A 206 -44.57 45.28 31.30
N SER A 207 -45.10 46.50 31.43
CA SER A 207 -44.54 47.63 32.17
C SER A 207 -44.50 47.38 33.68
N ALA A 208 -43.51 47.99 34.33
CA ALA A 208 -43.68 48.78 35.55
C ALA A 208 -42.62 49.89 35.57
#